data_AF-A0A959X2W0-F1
#
_entry.id   AF-A0A959X2W0-F1
#
_cell.length_a   1.000
_cell.length_b   1.000
_cell.length_c   1.000
_cell.angle_alpha   90.00
_cell.angle_beta   90.00
_cell.angle_gamma   90.00
#
_symmetry.space_group_name_H-M   'P 1'
#
loop_
_entity.id
_entity.type
_entity.pdbx_description
1 polymer ?
#
loop_
_entity_poly.entity_id
_entity_poly.type
_entity_poly.pdbx_seq_one_letter_code
_entity_poly.pdbx_strand_id
1 'polypeptide(L)'
;MADRPTIADYIQVLKTTIPNMVSQIGDLAKAELKPAAKHGGIGAGAFAAAAVVGLTALFLVLLTFAFALSMFFHEILNRNPLTALMFGFLTMTVLCLLIVAALALFGKSQISQVKAPQATIAETKASIGAITDAIEFGAQDAKNRTTPSDAVAVTTAAKLVKPASDDWA
;
A
#
# COMPACT_ATOMS: atom_id res chain seq x y z
N MET A 1 -24.68 24.60 -39.82
CA MET A 1 -23.66 25.15 -38.90
C MET A 1 -23.73 24.30 -37.65
N ALA A 2 -22.64 23.63 -37.24
CA ALA A 2 -22.66 22.82 -36.02
C ALA A 2 -22.74 23.77 -34.82
N ASP A 3 -23.80 23.62 -34.01
CA ASP A 3 -23.98 24.37 -32.77
C ASP A 3 -22.77 24.07 -31.87
N ARG A 4 -22.00 25.10 -31.50
CA ARG A 4 -20.78 24.89 -30.73
C ARG A 4 -21.21 24.60 -29.30
N PRO A 5 -20.72 23.53 -28.66
CA PRO A 5 -21.11 23.21 -27.30
C PRO A 5 -20.88 24.41 -26.39
N THR A 6 -21.86 24.70 -25.54
CA THR A 6 -21.78 25.84 -24.64
C THR A 6 -20.87 25.51 -23.46
N ILE A 7 -20.37 26.53 -22.75
CA ILE A 7 -19.55 26.32 -21.54
C ILE A 7 -20.29 25.48 -20.48
N ALA A 8 -21.62 25.58 -20.43
CA ALA A 8 -22.46 24.78 -19.55
C ALA A 8 -22.38 23.28 -19.88
N ASP A 9 -22.34 22.92 -21.17
CA ASP A 9 -22.22 21.52 -21.62
C ASP A 9 -20.87 20.90 -21.22
N TYR A 10 -19.76 21.65 -21.35
CA TYR A 10 -18.44 21.15 -20.93
C TYR A 10 -18.33 20.93 -19.42
N ILE A 11 -18.91 21.84 -18.62
CA ILE A 11 -18.96 21.69 -17.16
C ILE A 11 -19.81 20.47 -16.78
N GLN A 12 -20.93 20.26 -17.47
CA GLN A 12 -21.81 19.12 -17.20
C GLN A 12 -21.16 17.79 -17.59
N VAL A 13 -20.43 17.76 -18.71
CA VAL A 13 -19.61 16.60 -19.10
C VAL A 13 -18.51 16.35 -18.07
N LEU A 14 -17.78 17.36 -17.63
CA LEU A 14 -16.71 17.20 -16.63
C LEU A 14 -17.23 16.67 -15.29
N LYS A 15 -18.36 17.21 -14.82
CA LYS A 15 -19.05 16.75 -13.61
C LYS A 15 -19.51 15.30 -13.68
N THR A 16 -19.74 14.78 -14.88
CA THR A 16 -20.22 13.40 -15.07
C THR A 16 -19.06 12.44 -15.32
N THR A 17 -18.06 12.87 -16.11
CA THR A 17 -16.92 12.03 -16.52
C THR A 17 -15.93 11.81 -15.39
N ILE A 18 -15.59 12.82 -14.58
CA ILE A 18 -14.62 12.64 -13.49
C ILE A 18 -15.10 11.59 -12.47
N PRO A 19 -16.33 11.66 -11.93
CA PRO A 19 -16.81 10.65 -10.99
C PRO A 19 -16.86 9.24 -11.60
N ASN A 20 -17.25 9.14 -12.88
CA ASN A 20 -17.29 7.85 -13.58
C ASN A 20 -15.89 7.23 -13.73
N MET A 21 -14.88 8.03 -14.07
CA MET A 21 -13.49 7.54 -14.17
C MET A 21 -12.94 7.11 -12.80
N VAL A 22 -13.24 7.87 -11.74
CA VAL A 22 -12.84 7.51 -10.37
C VAL A 22 -13.50 6.21 -9.93
N SER A 23 -14.80 6.02 -10.24
CA SER A 23 -15.50 4.76 -9.97
C SER A 23 -14.87 3.59 -10.73
N GLN A 24 -14.55 3.77 -12.01
CA GLN A 24 -13.96 2.71 -12.85
C GLN A 24 -12.56 2.32 -12.38
N ILE A 25 -11.71 3.28 -12.00
CA ILE A 25 -10.40 3.01 -11.39
C ILE A 25 -10.58 2.24 -10.08
N GLY A 26 -11.56 2.63 -9.25
CA GLY A 26 -11.89 1.93 -8.01
C GLY A 26 -12.39 0.51 -8.22
N ASP A 27 -13.25 0.28 -9.22
CA ASP A 27 -13.81 -1.04 -9.50
C ASP A 27 -12.81 -1.98 -10.16
N LEU A 28 -11.93 -1.46 -11.02
CA LEU A 28 -10.81 -2.22 -11.57
C LEU A 28 -9.78 -2.54 -10.47
N ALA A 29 -9.43 -1.56 -9.64
CA ALA A 29 -8.57 -1.79 -8.48
C ALA A 29 -9.16 -2.84 -7.54
N LYS A 30 -10.47 -2.83 -7.28
CA LYS A 30 -11.13 -3.91 -6.53
C LYS A 30 -11.07 -5.24 -7.27
N ALA A 31 -11.23 -5.26 -8.59
CA ALA A 31 -11.17 -6.49 -9.37
C ALA A 31 -9.77 -7.14 -9.34
N GLU A 32 -8.70 -6.35 -9.22
CA GLU A 32 -7.32 -6.84 -9.07
C GLU A 32 -6.96 -7.13 -7.61
N LEU A 33 -7.37 -6.26 -6.68
CA LEU A 33 -7.07 -6.41 -5.25
C LEU A 33 -7.90 -7.50 -4.58
N LYS A 34 -9.12 -7.78 -5.03
CA LYS A 34 -9.97 -8.83 -4.44
C LYS A 34 -9.36 -10.23 -4.57
N PRO A 35 -8.90 -10.69 -5.75
CA PRO A 35 -8.20 -11.96 -5.85
C PRO A 35 -6.86 -11.92 -5.10
N ALA A 36 -6.09 -10.82 -5.16
CA ALA A 36 -4.85 -10.68 -4.40
C ALA A 36 -5.09 -10.80 -2.87
N ALA A 37 -6.12 -10.14 -2.35
CA ALA A 37 -6.52 -10.20 -0.95
C ALA A 37 -7.07 -11.57 -0.56
N LYS A 38 -7.83 -12.23 -1.45
CA LYS A 38 -8.31 -13.59 -1.23
C LYS A 38 -7.15 -14.59 -1.13
N HIS A 39 -6.24 -14.58 -2.10
CA HIS A 39 -5.08 -15.47 -2.09
C HIS A 39 -4.11 -15.12 -0.95
N GLY A 40 -3.90 -13.83 -0.66
CA GLY A 40 -3.14 -13.38 0.50
C GLY A 40 -3.75 -13.84 1.82
N GLY A 41 -5.08 -13.75 1.96
CA GLY A 41 -5.81 -14.21 3.15
C GLY A 41 -5.79 -15.73 3.32
N ILE A 42 -6.02 -16.49 2.24
CA ILE A 42 -5.92 -17.95 2.26
C ILE A 42 -4.47 -18.37 2.57
N GLY A 43 -3.49 -17.73 1.94
CA GLY A 43 -2.07 -18.00 2.19
C GLY A 43 -1.69 -17.73 3.64
N ALA A 44 -2.07 -16.56 4.18
CA ALA A 44 -1.83 -16.22 5.58
C ALA A 44 -2.52 -17.21 6.54
N GLY A 45 -3.78 -17.59 6.25
CA GLY A 45 -4.51 -18.58 7.04
C GLY A 45 -3.86 -19.97 7.00
N ALA A 46 -3.46 -20.43 5.82
CA ALA A 46 -2.77 -21.71 5.64
C ALA A 46 -1.40 -21.73 6.34
N PHE A 47 -0.62 -20.65 6.24
CA PHE A 47 0.65 -20.51 6.96
C PHE A 47 0.44 -20.46 8.48
N ALA A 48 -0.61 -19.79 8.97
CA ALA A 48 -0.94 -19.80 10.40
C ALA A 48 -1.30 -21.20 10.90
N ALA A 49 -2.11 -21.95 10.14
CA ALA A 49 -2.45 -23.34 10.47
C ALA A 49 -1.20 -24.24 10.44
N ALA A 50 -0.36 -24.10 9.41
CA ALA A 50 0.91 -24.82 9.30
C ALA A 50 1.86 -24.48 10.45
N ALA A 51 1.90 -23.22 10.91
CA ALA A 51 2.69 -22.81 12.06
C ALA A 51 2.21 -23.49 13.34
N VAL A 52 0.90 -23.58 13.59
CA VAL A 52 0.36 -24.28 14.77
C VAL A 52 0.72 -25.76 14.75
N VAL A 53 0.50 -26.45 13.62
CA VAL A 53 0.82 -27.88 13.48
C VAL A 53 2.34 -28.10 13.55
N GLY A 54 3.11 -27.27 12.86
CA GLY A 54 4.58 -27.34 12.83
C GLY A 54 5.21 -27.09 14.20
N LEU A 55 4.73 -26.10 14.95
CA LEU A 55 5.19 -25.85 16.33
C LEU A 55 4.80 -27.00 17.27
N THR A 56 3.61 -27.59 17.09
CA THR A 56 3.19 -28.77 17.86
C THR A 56 4.08 -29.97 17.56
N ALA A 57 4.36 -30.25 16.28
CA ALA A 57 5.27 -31.32 15.88
C ALA A 57 6.70 -31.09 16.39
N LEU A 58 7.19 -29.84 16.29
CA LEU A 58 8.49 -29.45 16.84
C LEU A 58 8.55 -29.67 18.35
N PHE A 59 7.49 -29.31 19.09
CA PHE A 59 7.41 -29.55 20.53
C PHE A 59 7.51 -31.04 20.87
N LEU A 60 6.81 -31.91 20.12
CA LEU A 60 6.91 -33.37 20.31
C LEU A 60 8.32 -33.88 20.03
N VAL A 61 8.98 -33.41 18.97
CA VAL A 61 10.37 -33.76 18.67
C VAL A 61 11.31 -33.33 19.80
N LEU A 62 11.18 -32.09 20.30
CA LEU A 62 11.98 -31.59 21.42
C LEU A 62 11.74 -32.41 22.69
N LEU A 63 10.50 -32.83 22.95
CA LEU A 63 10.17 -33.72 24.06
C LEU A 63 10.83 -35.10 23.90
N THR A 64 10.83 -35.67 22.70
CA THR A 64 11.54 -36.91 22.40
C THR A 64 13.04 -36.77 22.66
N PHE A 65 13.66 -35.66 22.26
CA PHE A 65 15.08 -35.39 22.55
C PHE A 65 15.36 -35.24 24.05
N ALA A 66 14.50 -34.53 24.79
CA ALA A 66 14.62 -34.42 26.24
C ALA A 66 14.53 -35.80 26.93
N PHE A 67 13.64 -36.67 26.45
CA PHE A 67 13.52 -38.04 26.93
C PHE A 67 14.75 -38.88 26.56
N ALA A 68 15.27 -38.76 25.34
CA ALA A 68 16.51 -39.44 24.93
C ALA A 68 17.72 -39.02 25.78
N LEU A 69 17.86 -37.73 26.10
CA LEU A 69 18.87 -37.23 27.04
C LEU A 69 18.67 -37.79 28.45
N SER A 70 17.42 -37.95 28.88
CA SER A 70 17.10 -38.57 30.18
C SER A 70 17.56 -40.03 30.24
N MET A 71 17.34 -40.80 29.17
CA MET A 71 17.84 -42.17 29.04
C MET A 71 19.38 -42.19 29.05
N PHE A 72 20.02 -41.25 28.36
CA PHE A 72 21.48 -41.11 28.39
C PHE A 72 22.01 -40.86 29.82
N PHE A 73 21.38 -39.97 30.59
CA PHE A 73 21.77 -39.73 31.98
C PHE A 73 21.53 -40.93 32.90
N HIS A 74 20.51 -41.75 32.62
CA HIS A 74 20.27 -42.98 33.38
C HIS A 74 21.33 -44.03 33.12
N GLU A 75 21.58 -44.33 31.84
CA GLU A 75 22.46 -45.43 31.41
C GLU A 75 23.95 -45.10 31.59
N ILE A 76 24.40 -43.91 31.16
CA ILE A 76 25.84 -43.58 31.17
C ILE A 76 26.27 -43.03 32.54
N LEU A 77 25.44 -42.20 33.17
CA LEU A 77 25.80 -41.54 34.44
C LEU A 77 25.26 -42.29 35.67
N ASN A 78 24.65 -43.47 35.48
CA ASN A 78 24.05 -44.31 36.52
C ASN A 78 23.11 -43.54 37.47
N ARG A 79 22.44 -42.49 36.97
CA ARG A 79 21.54 -41.68 37.80
C ARG A 79 20.23 -42.40 38.03
N ASN A 80 19.61 -42.17 39.19
CA ASN A 80 18.26 -42.66 39.46
C ASN A 80 17.31 -42.16 38.36
N PRO A 81 16.36 -42.99 37.86
CA PRO A 81 15.47 -42.64 36.75
C PRO A 81 14.78 -41.28 36.92
N LEU A 82 14.33 -40.94 38.15
CA LEU A 82 13.69 -39.66 38.44
C LEU A 82 14.67 -38.49 38.24
N THR A 83 15.88 -38.61 38.77
CA THR A 83 16.90 -37.56 38.65
C THR A 83 17.40 -37.43 37.21
N ALA A 84 17.54 -38.54 36.50
CA ALA A 84 17.94 -38.57 35.09
C ALA A 84 16.91 -37.85 34.21
N LEU A 85 15.61 -38.07 34.48
CA LEU A 85 14.51 -37.35 33.82
C LEU A 85 14.62 -35.84 34.03
N MET A 86 14.83 -35.38 35.27
CA MET A 86 15.00 -33.96 35.55
C MET A 86 16.21 -33.37 34.80
N PHE A 87 17.36 -34.04 34.79
CA PHE A 87 18.55 -33.56 34.10
C PHE A 87 18.39 -33.53 32.57
N GLY A 88 17.70 -34.51 31.98
CA GLY A 88 17.43 -34.54 30.54
C GLY A 88 16.58 -33.35 30.08
N PHE A 89 15.47 -33.10 30.78
CA PHE A 89 14.58 -31.97 30.49
C PHE A 89 15.21 -30.62 30.80
N LEU A 90 15.97 -30.51 31.89
CA LEU A 90 16.70 -29.29 32.25
C LEU A 90 17.76 -28.94 31.19
N THR A 91 18.55 -29.94 30.77
CA THR A 91 19.57 -29.74 29.72
C THR A 91 18.92 -29.29 28.43
N MET A 92 17.83 -29.95 28.01
CA MET A 92 17.13 -29.56 26.78
C MET A 92 16.51 -28.17 26.87
N THR A 93 16.02 -27.78 28.05
CA THR A 93 15.51 -26.43 28.31
C THR A 93 16.61 -25.37 28.10
N VAL A 94 17.81 -25.60 28.64
CA VAL A 94 18.94 -24.70 28.44
C VAL A 94 19.32 -24.59 26.96
N LEU A 95 19.38 -25.72 26.24
CA LEU A 95 19.65 -25.73 24.80
C LEU A 95 18.59 -24.94 24.01
N CYS A 96 17.31 -25.14 24.31
CA CYS A 96 16.22 -24.39 23.69
C CYS A 96 16.31 -22.88 23.97
N LEU A 97 16.66 -22.47 25.20
CA LEU A 97 16.84 -21.06 25.54
C LEU A 97 17.98 -20.41 24.74
N LEU A 98 19.08 -21.15 24.51
CA LEU A 98 20.17 -20.66 23.66
C LEU A 98 19.72 -20.48 22.20
N ILE A 99 18.95 -21.44 21.68
CA ILE A 99 18.37 -21.35 20.32
C ILE A 99 17.41 -20.17 20.22
N VAL A 100 16.52 -19.99 21.21
CA VAL A 100 15.59 -18.87 21.27
C VAL A 100 16.33 -17.53 21.33
N ALA A 101 17.37 -17.41 22.14
CA ALA A 101 18.18 -16.20 22.21
C ALA A 101 18.82 -15.88 20.85
N ALA A 102 19.40 -16.88 20.18
CA ALA A 102 19.99 -16.70 18.85
C ALA A 102 18.94 -16.28 17.80
N LEU A 103 17.78 -16.95 17.76
CA LEU A 103 16.68 -16.62 16.86
C LEU A 103 16.11 -15.22 17.13
N ALA A 104 15.96 -14.82 18.39
CA ALA A 104 15.47 -13.50 18.77
C ALA A 104 16.43 -12.39 18.31
N LEU A 105 17.74 -12.59 18.48
CA LEU A 105 18.75 -11.65 18.01
C LEU A 105 18.76 -11.56 16.48
N PHE A 106 18.69 -12.70 15.79
CA PHE A 106 18.60 -12.75 14.33
C PHE A 106 17.33 -12.05 13.81
N GLY A 107 16.17 -12.37 14.38
CA GLY A 107 14.89 -11.76 14.02
C GLY A 107 14.90 -10.24 14.24
N LYS A 108 15.43 -9.78 15.38
CA LYS A 108 15.62 -8.34 15.66
C LYS A 108 16.48 -7.67 14.59
N SER A 109 17.58 -8.29 14.18
CA SER A 109 18.45 -7.77 13.12
C SER A 109 17.71 -7.63 11.79
N GLN A 110 16.93 -8.64 11.40
CA GLN A 110 16.17 -8.60 10.15
C GLN A 110 15.04 -7.55 10.18
N ILE A 111 14.30 -7.45 11.29
CA ILE A 111 13.25 -6.43 11.44
C ILE A 111 13.85 -5.02 11.41
N SER A 112 15.03 -4.82 12.01
CA SER A 112 15.70 -3.52 12.01
C SER A 112 16.15 -3.04 10.63
N GLN A 113 16.25 -3.96 9.65
CA GLN A 113 16.59 -3.62 8.27
C GLN A 113 15.36 -3.22 7.43
N VAL A 114 14.14 -3.43 7.93
CA VAL A 114 12.92 -3.04 7.22
C VAL A 114 12.78 -1.52 7.27
N LYS A 115 13.08 -0.87 6.14
CA LYS A 115 12.83 0.57 5.94
C LYS A 115 11.46 0.77 5.31
N ALA A 116 10.70 1.75 5.79
CA ALA A 116 9.46 2.15 5.13
C ALA A 116 9.75 2.60 3.68
N PRO A 117 8.85 2.34 2.72
CA PRO A 117 9.01 2.76 1.33
C PRO A 117 8.77 4.28 1.19
N GLN A 118 9.74 5.08 1.67
CA GLN A 118 9.61 6.54 1.76
C GLN A 118 9.45 7.21 0.40
N ALA A 119 10.15 6.72 -0.63
CA ALA A 119 10.03 7.23 -2.00
C ALA A 119 8.60 7.09 -2.52
N THR A 120 8.00 5.92 -2.38
CA THR A 120 6.61 5.66 -2.79
C THR A 120 5.61 6.52 -2.02
N ILE A 121 5.81 6.71 -0.71
CA ILE A 121 4.94 7.56 0.11
C ILE A 121 5.07 9.03 -0.34
N ALA A 122 6.29 9.52 -0.59
CA ALA A 122 6.53 10.88 -1.04
C ALA A 122 5.94 11.13 -2.44
N GLU A 123 6.13 10.21 -3.37
CA GLU A 123 5.58 10.25 -4.72
C GLU A 123 4.04 10.25 -4.69
N THR A 124 3.44 9.42 -3.84
CA THR A 124 1.98 9.38 -3.69
C THR A 124 1.45 10.71 -3.16
N LYS A 125 2.11 11.30 -2.14
CA LYS A 125 1.72 12.62 -1.61
C LYS A 125 1.87 13.73 -2.65
N ALA A 126 2.96 13.72 -3.41
CA ALA A 126 3.20 14.70 -4.47
C ALA A 126 2.15 14.59 -5.58
N SER A 127 1.80 13.37 -5.98
CA SER A 127 0.77 13.11 -7.00
C SER A 127 -0.60 13.62 -6.57
N ILE A 128 -0.98 13.38 -5.30
CA ILE A 128 -2.25 13.90 -4.75
C ILE A 128 -2.23 15.44 -4.72
N GLY A 129 -1.13 16.04 -4.26
CA GLY A 129 -0.98 17.50 -4.24
C GLY A 129 -1.11 18.13 -5.63
N ALA A 130 -0.42 17.59 -6.63
CA ALA A 130 -0.48 18.07 -8.00
C ALA A 130 -1.89 17.99 -8.60
N ILE A 131 -2.65 16.94 -8.27
CA ILE A 131 -4.05 16.81 -8.70
C ILE A 131 -4.93 17.89 -8.03
N THR A 132 -4.76 18.13 -6.74
CA THR A 132 -5.50 19.17 -6.01
C THR A 132 -5.19 20.57 -6.56
N ASP A 133 -3.92 20.89 -6.75
CA ASP A 133 -3.47 22.18 -7.28
C ASP A 133 -4.03 22.43 -8.70
N ALA A 134 -4.03 21.41 -9.57
CA ALA A 134 -4.57 21.52 -10.91
C ALA A 134 -6.09 21.79 -10.92
N ILE A 135 -6.85 21.19 -9.99
CA ILE A 135 -8.29 21.45 -9.85
C ILE A 135 -8.53 22.88 -9.39
N GLU A 136 -7.76 23.37 -8.41
CA GLU A 136 -7.92 24.72 -7.88
C GLU A 136 -7.54 25.80 -8.91
N PHE A 137 -6.43 25.61 -9.64
CA PHE A 137 -6.03 26.49 -10.74
C PHE A 137 -7.07 26.51 -11.86
N GLY A 138 -7.60 25.35 -12.26
CA GLY A 138 -8.64 25.25 -13.28
C GLY A 138 -9.95 25.92 -12.87
N ALA A 139 -10.32 25.82 -11.59
CA ALA A 139 -11.50 26.51 -11.04
C ALA A 139 -11.31 28.03 -11.01
N GLN A 140 -10.11 28.51 -10.68
CA GLN A 140 -9.79 29.94 -10.68
C GLN A 140 -9.70 30.53 -12.09
N ASP A 141 -9.05 29.84 -13.06
CA ASP A 141 -8.98 30.28 -14.46
C ASP A 141 -10.37 30.38 -15.09
N ALA A 142 -11.24 29.40 -14.83
CA ALA A 142 -12.63 29.43 -15.30
C ALA A 142 -13.40 30.64 -14.75
N LYS A 143 -13.15 31.02 -13.49
CA LYS A 143 -13.79 32.18 -12.85
C LYS A 143 -13.27 33.50 -13.43
N ASN A 144 -11.96 33.62 -13.67
CA ASN A 144 -11.36 34.83 -14.24
C ASN A 144 -11.75 35.05 -15.70
N ARG A 145 -11.97 33.99 -16.49
CA ARG A 145 -12.48 34.11 -17.87
C ARG A 145 -13.95 34.52 -17.96
N THR A 146 -14.72 34.42 -16.88
CA THR A 146 -16.11 34.91 -16.82
C THR A 146 -16.23 36.40 -16.47
N THR A 147 -15.13 37.08 -16.11
CA THR A 147 -15.06 38.55 -16.00
C THR A 147 -14.39 39.13 -17.26
N PRO A 148 -15.16 39.52 -18.29
CA PRO A 148 -14.60 40.13 -19.49
C PRO A 148 -14.16 41.57 -19.21
N SER A 149 -12.96 41.75 -18.67
CA SER A 149 -12.19 42.98 -18.96
C SER A 149 -11.68 42.92 -20.41
N ASP A 150 -11.23 41.74 -20.84
CA ASP A 150 -10.49 41.58 -22.10
C ASP A 150 -11.40 41.39 -23.32
N ALA A 151 -12.64 40.91 -23.15
CA ALA A 151 -13.58 40.82 -24.26
C ALA A 151 -14.05 42.22 -24.73
N VAL A 152 -14.07 43.22 -23.84
CA VAL A 152 -14.39 44.61 -24.20
C VAL A 152 -13.22 45.25 -24.96
N ALA A 153 -11.98 44.92 -24.60
CA ALA A 153 -10.79 45.45 -25.27
C ALA A 153 -10.64 44.96 -26.72
N VAL A 154 -10.89 43.66 -26.98
CA VAL A 154 -10.79 43.08 -28.34
C VAL A 154 -11.88 43.64 -29.27
N THR A 155 -13.09 43.87 -28.76
CA THR A 155 -14.21 44.41 -29.55
C THR A 155 -14.07 45.91 -29.81
N THR A 156 -13.43 46.65 -28.90
CA THR A 156 -13.17 48.10 -29.05
C THR A 156 -12.02 48.36 -30.03
N ALA A 157 -10.95 47.55 -29.99
CA ALA A 157 -9.85 47.64 -30.95
C ALA A 157 -10.30 47.38 -32.40
N ALA A 158 -11.27 46.48 -32.61
CA ALA A 158 -11.84 46.19 -33.93
C ALA A 158 -12.71 47.35 -34.48
N LYS A 159 -13.28 48.20 -33.62
CA LYS A 159 -14.14 49.33 -34.02
C LYS A 159 -13.37 50.58 -34.45
N LEU A 160 -12.05 50.64 -34.22
CA LEU A 160 -11.22 51.81 -34.54
C LEU A 160 -10.53 51.74 -35.91
N VAL A 161 -10.72 50.66 -36.68
CA VAL A 161 -10.30 50.61 -38.07
C VAL A 161 -11.32 51.36 -38.92
N LYS A 162 -11.00 52.61 -39.25
CA LYS A 162 -11.81 53.48 -40.11
C LYS A 162 -11.91 52.83 -41.51
N PRO A 163 -13.11 52.65 -42.11
CA PRO A 163 -13.20 52.17 -43.48
C PRO A 163 -12.56 53.20 -44.41
N ALA A 164 -11.69 52.74 -45.30
CA ALA A 164 -11.11 53.56 -46.35
C ALA A 164 -12.25 54.13 -47.20
N SER A 165 -12.21 55.43 -47.48
CA SER A 165 -13.16 56.10 -48.36
C SER A 165 -12.89 55.64 -49.80
N ASP A 166 -13.89 55.00 -50.40
CA ASP A 166 -13.85 54.54 -51.78
C ASP A 166 -14.10 55.72 -52.73
N ASP A 167 -13.06 56.54 -52.93
CA ASP A 167 -13.01 57.54 -54.00
C ASP A 167 -12.51 56.84 -55.27
N TRP A 168 -13.42 56.32 -56.09
CA TRP A 168 -13.10 55.95 -57.47
C TRP A 168 -14.10 56.59 -58.43
N ALA A 169 -13.54 57.47 -59.28
CA ALA A 169 -14.19 58.13 -60.41
C ALA A 169 -14.39 57.17 -61.59
#